data_AF-U2HVI4-F1
#
_entry.id   AF-U2HVI4-F1
#
_cell.length_a   1.000
_cell.length_b   1.000
_cell.length_c   1.000
_cell.angle_alpha   90.00
_cell.angle_beta   90.00
_cell.angle_gamma   90.00
#
_symmetry.space_group_name_H-M   'P 1'
#
loop_
_entity.id
_entity.type
_entity.pdbx_description
1 polymer ?
#
loop_
_entity_poly.entity_id
_entity_poly.type
_entity_poly.pdbx_seq_one_letter_code
_entity_poly.pdbx_strand_id
1 'polypeptide(L)'
;MFYTDYDNVDGLATSKPVMVNGYQIGRVSKMSLMDNGKIRTEFKIKSEYDIPSNTIARIVSESILGSKVIVFDIGNSSTMARSGDPLQSDVQANLMEKVEPLQKKIENLVVKLDSVLSAVNTALDDEFQRDFKKSLRSISVSLTNMEKITNDVEGLMGSERIRLAKIMQNLESITDNFKNNNEKINSILGNLDNLSDDLSKTEIKATVDNAHKAMKDVQAITGKINKGEGSIGLLLNDDQLYDNLNKASANLNELVHDLKTNPGKYLKISIFGKKDTK
;
A
#
# COMPACT_ATOMS: atom_id res chain seq x y z
N MET A 1 -4.74 92.49 -40.96
CA MET A 1 -4.15 91.95 -39.72
C MET A 1 -5.11 90.92 -39.18
N PHE A 2 -4.64 89.80 -38.65
CA PHE A 2 -5.48 88.79 -37.99
C PHE A 2 -4.82 88.38 -36.69
N TYR A 3 -5.51 87.71 -35.78
CA TYR A 3 -4.87 87.19 -34.57
C TYR A 3 -5.45 85.85 -34.14
N THR A 4 -4.72 85.13 -33.29
CA THR A 4 -5.27 83.99 -32.54
C THR A 4 -4.51 83.82 -31.23
N ASP A 5 -5.08 83.06 -30.31
CA ASP A 5 -4.53 82.83 -28.97
C ASP A 5 -4.11 81.35 -28.84
N TYR A 6 -2.86 81.12 -28.46
CA TYR A 6 -2.30 79.78 -28.23
C TYR A 6 -1.95 79.56 -26.76
N ASP A 7 -2.03 78.32 -26.29
CA ASP A 7 -1.59 77.95 -24.95
C ASP A 7 -0.06 77.81 -24.86
N ASN A 8 0.59 77.37 -25.94
CA ASN A 8 2.05 77.29 -26.04
C ASN A 8 2.50 77.68 -27.47
N VAL A 9 3.52 78.54 -27.54
CA VAL A 9 4.15 79.03 -28.78
C VAL A 9 5.65 78.72 -28.86
N ASP A 10 6.17 77.81 -28.03
CA ASP A 10 7.59 77.46 -27.94
C ASP A 10 8.18 77.20 -29.33
N GLY A 11 9.27 77.91 -29.65
CA GLY A 11 9.94 77.81 -30.95
C GLY A 11 9.38 78.72 -32.05
N LEU A 12 8.27 79.42 -31.81
CA LEU A 12 7.76 80.49 -32.67
C LEU A 12 8.26 81.86 -32.20
N ALA A 13 8.61 82.73 -33.15
CA ALA A 13 9.05 84.09 -32.87
C ALA A 13 8.38 85.10 -33.81
N THR A 14 8.48 86.39 -33.46
CA THR A 14 8.03 87.47 -34.34
C THR A 14 8.83 87.46 -35.65
N SER A 15 8.24 88.00 -36.72
CA SER A 15 8.76 88.00 -38.09
C SER A 15 8.85 86.64 -38.78
N LYS A 16 8.54 85.53 -38.10
CA LYS A 16 8.41 84.22 -38.75
C LYS A 16 7.34 84.24 -39.85
N PRO A 17 7.54 83.51 -40.96
CA PRO A 17 6.61 83.50 -42.07
C PRO A 17 5.26 82.88 -41.67
N VAL A 18 4.21 83.43 -42.25
CA VAL A 18 2.89 82.77 -42.32
C VAL A 18 2.76 82.18 -43.70
N MET A 19 2.53 80.88 -43.77
CA MET A 19 2.53 80.11 -45.01
C MET A 19 1.16 79.51 -45.32
N VAL A 20 0.86 79.32 -46.59
CA VAL A 20 -0.23 78.48 -47.09
C VAL A 20 0.38 77.55 -48.12
N ASN A 21 0.19 76.23 -47.97
CA ASN A 21 0.75 75.23 -48.89
C ASN A 21 2.25 75.41 -49.19
N GLY A 22 3.04 75.83 -48.18
CA GLY A 22 4.48 76.08 -48.31
C GLY A 22 4.87 77.43 -48.92
N TYR A 23 3.91 78.27 -49.33
CA TYR A 23 4.17 79.61 -49.86
C TYR A 23 3.93 80.70 -48.82
N GLN A 24 4.82 81.68 -48.72
CA GLN A 24 4.72 82.75 -47.74
C GLN A 24 3.73 83.84 -48.16
N ILE A 25 2.62 83.94 -47.41
CA ILE A 25 1.57 84.95 -47.62
C ILE A 25 1.64 86.11 -46.60
N GLY A 26 2.43 85.96 -45.56
CA GLY A 26 2.53 86.95 -44.49
C GLY A 26 3.65 86.69 -43.50
N ARG A 27 3.53 87.32 -42.33
CA ARG A 27 4.46 87.14 -41.21
C ARG A 27 3.75 87.34 -39.88
N VAL A 28 4.30 86.73 -38.83
CA VAL A 28 3.93 87.04 -37.44
C VAL A 28 4.37 88.47 -37.15
N SER A 29 3.43 89.36 -36.85
CA SER A 29 3.71 90.76 -36.58
C SER A 29 4.02 91.02 -35.12
N LYS A 30 3.29 90.39 -34.20
CA LYS A 30 3.40 90.63 -32.76
C LYS A 30 2.98 89.40 -31.98
N MET A 31 3.62 89.20 -30.83
CA MET A 31 3.24 88.19 -29.85
C MET A 31 3.12 88.89 -28.49
N SER A 32 2.11 88.55 -27.70
CA SER A 32 1.88 89.15 -26.38
C SER A 32 1.26 88.14 -25.44
N LEU A 33 1.85 88.01 -24.24
CA LEU A 33 1.29 87.19 -23.17
C LEU A 33 0.08 87.92 -22.58
N MET A 34 -1.06 87.25 -22.55
CA MET A 34 -2.30 87.75 -21.98
C MET A 34 -2.41 87.37 -20.49
N ASP A 35 -3.27 88.08 -19.75
CA ASP A 35 -3.48 87.84 -18.31
C ASP A 35 -3.97 86.42 -17.98
N ASN A 36 -4.61 85.75 -18.94
CA ASN A 36 -5.07 84.36 -18.82
C ASN A 36 -3.97 83.32 -19.12
N GLY A 37 -2.73 83.75 -19.35
CA GLY A 37 -1.59 82.89 -19.67
C GLY A 37 -1.47 82.48 -21.14
N LYS A 38 -2.45 82.82 -22.00
CA LYS A 38 -2.37 82.53 -23.44
C LYS A 38 -1.50 83.55 -24.16
N ILE A 39 -0.91 83.15 -25.27
CA ILE A 39 -0.11 84.03 -26.12
C ILE A 39 -0.94 84.46 -27.32
N ARG A 40 -1.32 85.74 -27.34
CA ARG A 40 -1.93 86.37 -28.51
C ARG A 40 -0.86 86.56 -29.57
N THR A 41 -1.09 85.96 -30.73
CA THR A 41 -0.21 86.06 -31.89
C THR A 41 -0.93 86.76 -33.02
N GLU A 42 -0.38 87.88 -33.47
CA GLU A 42 -0.91 88.68 -34.56
C GLU A 42 -0.17 88.37 -35.86
N PHE A 43 -0.92 88.38 -36.97
CA PHE A 43 -0.45 88.06 -38.31
C PHE A 43 -0.67 89.25 -39.24
N LYS A 44 0.39 89.64 -39.95
CA LYS A 44 0.33 90.58 -41.07
C LYS A 44 0.36 89.80 -42.38
N ILE A 45 -0.78 89.71 -43.03
CA ILE A 45 -0.96 89.07 -44.35
C ILE A 45 -0.94 90.13 -45.43
N LYS A 46 -0.38 89.82 -46.61
CA LYS A 46 -0.43 90.74 -47.77
C LYS A 46 -1.88 90.93 -48.20
N SER A 47 -2.23 92.14 -48.62
CA SER A 47 -3.62 92.54 -48.94
C SER A 47 -4.21 91.86 -50.18
N GLU A 48 -3.37 91.23 -51.00
CA GLU A 48 -3.78 90.49 -52.20
C GLU A 48 -4.42 89.11 -51.90
N TYR A 49 -4.40 88.66 -50.63
CA TYR A 49 -4.95 87.37 -50.23
C TYR A 49 -6.20 87.53 -49.37
N ASP A 50 -7.30 86.92 -49.82
CA ASP A 50 -8.52 86.78 -49.03
C ASP A 50 -8.43 85.55 -48.11
N ILE A 51 -8.78 85.71 -46.84
CA ILE A 51 -8.69 84.66 -45.82
C ILE A 51 -10.11 84.26 -45.38
N PRO A 52 -10.55 83.01 -45.62
CA PRO A 52 -11.84 82.52 -45.13
C PRO A 52 -11.95 82.56 -43.60
N SER A 53 -13.14 82.80 -43.07
CA SER A 53 -13.39 82.98 -41.64
C SER A 53 -13.11 81.72 -40.80
N ASN A 54 -13.13 80.53 -41.42
CA ASN A 54 -12.79 79.26 -40.77
C ASN A 54 -11.36 78.79 -41.04
N THR A 55 -10.45 79.72 -41.39
CA THR A 55 -9.03 79.41 -41.51
C THR A 55 -8.44 79.06 -40.15
N ILE A 56 -7.66 77.98 -40.11
CA ILE A 56 -6.94 77.56 -38.91
C ILE A 56 -5.49 78.05 -39.04
N ALA A 57 -5.05 78.86 -38.09
CA ALA A 57 -3.64 79.18 -37.91
C ALA A 57 -3.00 78.07 -37.07
N ARG A 58 -2.25 77.18 -37.72
CA ARG A 58 -1.56 76.08 -37.06
C ARG A 58 -0.08 76.40 -36.86
N ILE A 59 0.43 76.19 -35.65
CA ILE A 59 1.87 76.17 -35.39
C ILE A 59 2.43 74.82 -35.85
N VAL A 60 3.41 74.85 -36.76
CA VAL A 60 4.06 73.67 -37.34
C VAL A 60 5.57 73.76 -37.16
N SER A 61 6.22 72.63 -36.89
CA SER A 61 7.68 72.56 -36.82
C SER A 61 8.29 72.76 -38.21
N GLU A 62 9.11 73.80 -38.35
CA GLU A 62 9.91 74.08 -39.56
C GLU A 62 11.18 73.22 -39.58
N SER A 63 11.75 72.94 -38.41
CA SER A 63 12.93 72.10 -38.28
C SER A 63 12.85 71.19 -37.05
N ILE A 64 13.71 70.17 -37.08
CA ILE A 64 13.86 69.21 -35.97
C ILE A 64 14.43 69.88 -34.71
N LEU A 65 15.13 71.02 -34.86
CA LEU A 65 15.79 71.75 -33.77
C LEU A 65 14.85 72.73 -33.04
N GLY A 66 13.53 72.61 -33.24
CA GLY A 66 12.53 73.36 -32.48
C GLY A 66 12.11 74.70 -33.08
N SER A 67 12.59 75.08 -34.28
CA SER A 67 12.07 76.25 -35.00
C SER A 67 10.66 75.96 -35.48
N LYS A 68 9.71 76.88 -35.23
CA LYS A 68 8.32 76.76 -35.67
C LYS A 68 7.90 77.94 -36.56
N VAL A 69 6.93 77.66 -37.42
CA VAL A 69 6.28 78.63 -38.32
C VAL A 69 4.77 78.48 -38.23
N ILE A 70 4.06 79.44 -38.83
CA ILE A 70 2.59 79.40 -38.90
C ILE A 70 2.19 78.92 -40.29
N VAL A 71 1.34 77.91 -40.33
CA VAL A 71 0.66 77.45 -41.53
C VAL A 71 -0.82 77.77 -41.40
N PHE A 72 -1.36 78.49 -42.39
CA PHE A 72 -2.79 78.71 -42.51
C PHE A 72 -3.40 77.57 -43.31
N ASP A 73 -4.21 76.75 -42.64
CA ASP A 73 -5.09 75.80 -43.31
C ASP A 73 -6.34 76.54 -43.77
N ILE A 74 -6.38 76.85 -45.07
CA ILE A 74 -7.48 77.60 -45.68
C ILE A 74 -8.75 76.74 -45.62
N GLY A 75 -9.76 77.27 -44.94
CA GLY A 75 -11.07 76.64 -44.85
C GLY A 75 -11.95 76.91 -46.09
N ASN A 76 -13.16 76.37 -46.07
CA ASN A 76 -14.13 76.45 -47.17
C ASN A 76 -15.29 77.43 -46.92
N SER A 77 -15.20 78.30 -45.90
CA SER A 77 -16.25 79.28 -45.60
C SER A 77 -16.42 80.26 -46.77
N SER A 78 -17.67 80.53 -47.15
CA SER A 78 -18.01 81.61 -48.10
C SER A 78 -17.86 83.00 -47.47
N THR A 79 -17.70 83.08 -46.15
CA THR A 79 -17.50 84.33 -45.40
C THR A 79 -16.01 84.55 -45.21
N MET A 80 -15.53 85.74 -45.58
CA MET A 80 -14.13 86.14 -45.40
C MET A 80 -13.91 86.79 -44.04
N ALA A 81 -12.78 86.46 -43.40
CA ALA A 81 -12.31 87.15 -42.22
C ALA A 81 -11.90 88.58 -42.57
N ARG A 82 -12.23 89.52 -41.70
CA ARG A 82 -11.85 90.93 -41.83
C ARG A 82 -10.58 91.20 -41.04
N SER A 83 -9.90 92.29 -41.41
CA SER A 83 -8.73 92.72 -40.67
C SER A 83 -9.10 93.05 -39.22
N GLY A 84 -8.48 92.37 -38.27
CA GLY A 84 -8.75 92.45 -36.84
C GLY A 84 -9.51 91.24 -36.32
N ASP A 85 -9.94 90.31 -37.17
CA ASP A 85 -10.72 89.15 -36.72
C ASP A 85 -9.83 88.06 -36.09
N PRO A 86 -10.36 87.32 -35.09
CA PRO A 86 -9.72 86.12 -34.57
C PRO A 86 -9.82 84.95 -35.57
N LEU A 87 -8.74 84.19 -35.69
CA LEU A 87 -8.70 82.90 -36.39
C LEU A 87 -8.67 81.74 -35.39
N GLN A 88 -9.00 80.54 -35.84
CA GLN A 88 -8.88 79.33 -35.01
C GLN A 88 -7.41 78.95 -34.83
N SER A 89 -6.99 78.63 -33.60
CA SER A 89 -5.63 78.15 -33.31
C SER A 89 -5.55 76.63 -33.32
N ASP A 90 -4.38 76.11 -33.72
CA ASP A 90 -4.00 74.70 -33.58
C ASP A 90 -2.48 74.57 -33.40
N VAL A 91 -2.01 73.50 -32.77
CA VAL A 91 -0.57 73.24 -32.55
C VAL A 91 -0.26 71.82 -32.96
N GLN A 92 0.62 71.64 -33.94
CA GLN A 92 1.06 70.31 -34.36
C GLN A 92 1.97 69.68 -33.29
N ALA A 93 1.69 68.42 -32.94
CA ALA A 93 2.56 67.61 -32.08
C ALA A 93 3.97 67.47 -32.70
N ASN A 94 5.01 67.65 -31.88
CA ASN A 94 6.39 67.65 -32.36
C ASN A 94 6.89 66.21 -32.61
N LEU A 95 7.77 66.02 -33.60
CA LEU A 95 8.35 64.70 -33.89
C LEU A 95 9.20 64.18 -32.73
N MET A 96 9.86 65.07 -31.99
CA MET A 96 10.69 64.70 -30.83
C MET A 96 9.88 64.12 -29.66
N GLU A 97 8.64 64.56 -29.47
CA GLU A 97 7.73 63.99 -28.46
C GLU A 97 7.39 62.52 -28.77
N LYS A 98 7.48 62.11 -30.04
CA LYS A 98 7.32 60.71 -30.45
C LYS A 98 8.59 59.86 -30.26
N VAL A 99 9.76 60.48 -30.08
CA VAL A 99 11.04 59.79 -29.88
C VAL A 99 11.28 59.40 -28.43
N GLU A 100 10.77 60.18 -27.46
CA GLU A 100 10.86 59.84 -26.03
C GLU A 100 10.32 58.43 -25.69
N PRO A 101 9.12 58.00 -26.14
CA PRO A 101 8.64 56.65 -25.87
C PRO A 101 9.49 55.57 -26.56
N LEU A 102 10.21 55.90 -27.64
CA LEU A 102 11.13 54.97 -28.28
C LEU A 102 12.38 54.72 -27.42
N GLN A 103 12.93 55.76 -26.79
CA GLN A 103 14.07 55.63 -25.86
C GLN A 103 13.71 54.73 -24.67
N LYS A 104 12.56 54.95 -24.04
CA LYS A 104 12.06 54.10 -22.94
C LYS A 104 11.87 52.64 -23.38
N LYS A 105 11.43 52.39 -24.61
CA LYS A 105 11.33 51.02 -25.15
C LYS A 105 12.70 50.37 -25.33
N ILE A 106 13.71 51.12 -25.76
CA ILE A 106 15.08 50.64 -25.93
C ILE A 106 15.72 50.31 -24.56
N GLU A 107 15.57 51.18 -23.56
CA GLU A 107 16.06 50.93 -22.20
C GLU A 107 15.45 49.64 -21.61
N ASN A 108 14.13 49.47 -21.74
CA ASN A 108 13.44 48.26 -21.31
C ASN A 108 13.89 47.01 -22.05
N LEU A 109 14.30 47.14 -23.32
CA LEU A 109 14.82 46.02 -24.09
C LEU A 109 16.18 45.57 -23.55
N VAL A 110 17.06 46.51 -23.21
CA VAL A 110 18.39 46.21 -22.63
C VAL A 110 18.24 45.47 -21.30
N VAL A 111 17.37 45.93 -20.40
CA VAL A 111 17.12 45.27 -19.10
C VAL A 111 16.61 43.82 -19.28
N LYS A 112 15.75 43.60 -20.28
CA LYS A 112 15.24 42.24 -20.59
C LYS A 112 16.34 41.34 -21.13
N LEU A 113 17.25 41.88 -21.95
CA LEU A 113 18.38 41.12 -22.47
C LEU A 113 19.32 40.69 -21.34
N ASP A 114 19.63 41.58 -20.39
CA ASP A 114 20.45 41.25 -19.22
C ASP A 114 19.82 40.13 -18.39
N SER A 115 18.50 40.17 -18.21
CA SER A 115 17.76 39.13 -17.47
C SER A 115 17.82 37.77 -18.18
N VAL A 116 17.67 37.74 -19.51
CA VAL A 116 17.79 36.51 -20.31
C VAL A 116 19.20 35.94 -20.25
N LEU A 117 20.21 36.80 -20.41
CA LEU A 117 21.62 36.38 -20.34
C LEU A 117 21.98 35.85 -18.95
N SER A 118 21.45 36.47 -17.89
CA SER A 118 21.60 35.97 -16.53
C SER A 118 20.97 34.59 -16.33
N ALA A 119 19.75 34.38 -16.83
CA ALA A 119 19.07 33.08 -16.72
C ALA A 119 19.81 31.98 -17.48
N VAL A 120 20.38 32.29 -18.65
CA VAL A 120 21.24 31.37 -19.41
C VAL A 120 22.53 31.05 -18.63
N ASN A 121 23.17 32.05 -18.03
CA ASN A 121 24.37 31.82 -17.21
C ASN A 121 24.07 30.94 -15.98
N THR A 122 22.91 31.12 -15.32
CA THR A 122 22.49 30.25 -14.21
C THR A 122 22.17 28.83 -14.68
N ALA A 123 21.60 28.64 -15.87
CA ALA A 123 21.34 27.30 -16.41
C ALA A 123 22.64 26.56 -16.81
N LEU A 124 23.70 27.30 -17.12
CA LEU A 124 25.01 26.75 -17.47
C LEU A 124 25.97 26.65 -16.30
N ASP A 125 25.56 27.05 -15.10
CA ASP A 125 26.39 27.05 -13.91
C ASP A 125 26.79 25.62 -13.47
N ASP A 126 27.97 25.54 -12.86
CA ASP A 126 28.59 24.32 -12.36
C ASP A 126 27.71 23.63 -11.29
N GLU A 127 26.96 24.38 -10.49
CA GLU A 127 26.03 23.85 -9.50
C GLU A 127 24.84 23.13 -10.15
N PHE A 128 24.20 23.73 -11.17
CA PHE A 128 23.17 23.03 -11.95
C PHE A 128 23.73 21.75 -12.61
N GLN A 129 24.89 21.83 -13.27
CA GLN A 129 25.51 20.66 -13.91
C GLN A 129 25.83 19.54 -12.89
N ARG A 130 26.33 19.91 -11.71
CA ARG A 130 26.64 18.98 -10.62
C ARG A 130 25.38 18.30 -10.11
N ASP A 131 24.32 19.05 -9.86
CA ASP A 131 23.08 18.51 -9.29
C ASP A 131 22.29 17.69 -10.31
N PHE A 132 22.36 18.07 -11.59
CA PHE A 132 21.90 17.23 -12.70
C PHE A 132 22.65 15.89 -12.76
N LYS A 133 23.98 15.91 -12.66
CA LYS A 133 24.81 14.69 -12.62
C LYS A 133 24.50 13.81 -11.41
N LYS A 134 24.28 14.40 -10.22
CA LYS A 134 23.82 13.66 -9.02
C LYS A 134 22.46 13.00 -9.24
N SER A 135 21.53 13.72 -9.87
CA SER A 135 20.20 13.19 -10.20
C SER A 135 20.29 12.01 -11.16
N LEU A 136 21.07 12.12 -12.24
CA LEU A 136 21.31 11.00 -13.17
C LEU A 136 21.93 9.78 -12.48
N ARG A 137 22.91 9.99 -11.59
CA ARG A 137 23.48 8.90 -10.80
C ARG A 137 22.44 8.24 -9.89
N SER A 138 21.60 9.04 -9.25
CA SER A 138 20.53 8.53 -8.37
C SER A 138 19.51 7.70 -9.16
N ILE A 139 19.10 8.19 -10.33
CA ILE A 139 18.22 7.45 -11.26
C ILE A 139 18.86 6.11 -11.65
N SER A 140 20.14 6.12 -12.01
CA SER A 140 20.87 4.88 -12.35
C SER A 140 20.86 3.87 -11.20
N VAL A 141 21.11 4.31 -9.97
CA VAL A 141 21.07 3.44 -8.78
C VAL A 141 19.66 2.90 -8.55
N SER A 142 18.63 3.74 -8.68
CA SER A 142 17.23 3.33 -8.55
C SER A 142 16.84 2.27 -9.58
N LEU A 143 17.28 2.42 -10.84
CA LEU A 143 17.03 1.44 -11.90
C LEU A 143 17.69 0.09 -11.60
N THR A 144 18.94 0.09 -11.13
CA THR A 144 19.63 -1.15 -10.71
C THR A 144 18.92 -1.82 -9.53
N ASN A 145 18.44 -1.06 -8.56
CA ASN A 145 17.66 -1.61 -7.45
C ASN A 145 16.34 -2.21 -7.94
N MET A 146 15.68 -1.56 -8.89
CA MET A 146 14.42 -2.06 -9.49
C MET A 146 14.64 -3.36 -10.27
N GLU A 147 15.74 -3.47 -11.02
CA GLU A 147 16.15 -4.70 -11.68
C GLU A 147 16.35 -5.84 -10.68
N LYS A 148 17.08 -5.58 -9.58
CA LYS A 148 17.28 -6.57 -8.51
C LYS A 148 15.97 -7.02 -7.87
N ILE A 149 15.07 -6.08 -7.54
CA ILE A 149 13.75 -6.40 -6.98
C ILE A 149 12.96 -7.28 -7.94
N THR A 150 13.00 -6.95 -9.24
CA THR A 150 12.29 -7.73 -10.27
C THR A 150 12.82 -9.16 -10.34
N ASN A 151 14.15 -9.33 -10.32
CA ASN A 151 14.78 -10.66 -10.29
C ASN A 151 14.46 -11.44 -9.00
N ASP A 152 14.48 -10.78 -7.83
CA ASP A 152 14.14 -11.42 -6.56
C ASP A 152 12.67 -11.88 -6.54
N VAL A 153 11.75 -11.07 -7.08
CA VAL A 153 10.33 -11.43 -7.24
C VAL A 153 10.14 -12.61 -8.18
N GLU A 154 10.83 -12.64 -9.32
CA GLU A 154 10.79 -13.77 -10.25
C GLU A 154 11.26 -15.08 -9.58
N GLY A 155 12.34 -15.00 -8.81
CA GLY A 155 12.85 -16.14 -8.02
C GLY A 155 11.87 -16.63 -6.94
N LEU A 156 11.21 -15.70 -6.22
CA LEU A 156 10.16 -16.03 -5.24
C LEU A 156 8.96 -16.71 -5.91
N MET A 157 8.52 -16.20 -7.05
CA MET A 157 7.40 -16.79 -7.80
C MET A 157 7.72 -18.22 -8.28
N GLY A 158 8.96 -18.47 -8.71
CA GLY A 158 9.42 -19.82 -9.08
C GLY A 158 9.43 -20.78 -7.90
N SER A 159 9.98 -20.36 -6.75
CA SER A 159 10.09 -21.21 -5.56
C SER A 159 8.74 -21.51 -4.89
N GLU A 160 7.83 -20.53 -4.83
CA GLU A 160 6.48 -20.75 -4.30
C GLU A 160 5.64 -21.66 -5.20
N ARG A 161 5.79 -21.60 -6.54
CA ARG A 161 5.17 -22.58 -7.44
C ARG A 161 5.60 -24.01 -7.11
N ILE A 162 6.88 -24.24 -6.85
CA ILE A 162 7.41 -25.56 -6.47
C ILE A 162 6.86 -25.99 -5.11
N ARG A 163 6.82 -25.08 -4.13
CA ARG A 163 6.29 -25.36 -2.80
C ARG A 163 4.81 -25.71 -2.84
N LEU A 164 4.01 -24.93 -3.57
CA LEU A 164 2.58 -25.19 -3.79
C LEU A 164 2.35 -26.54 -4.47
N ALA A 165 3.15 -26.88 -5.49
CA ALA A 165 3.08 -28.20 -6.13
C ALA A 165 3.31 -29.34 -5.13
N LYS A 166 4.32 -29.22 -4.25
CA LYS A 166 4.57 -30.21 -3.19
C LYS A 166 3.41 -30.29 -2.17
N ILE A 167 2.82 -29.16 -1.79
CA ILE A 167 1.67 -29.14 -0.88
C ILE A 167 0.48 -29.85 -1.53
N MET A 168 0.19 -29.57 -2.79
CA MET A 168 -0.90 -30.23 -3.53
C MET A 168 -0.67 -31.73 -3.63
N GLN A 169 0.56 -32.15 -3.96
CA GLN A 169 0.93 -33.57 -4.01
C GLN A 169 0.76 -34.27 -2.64
N ASN A 170 1.15 -33.60 -1.55
CA ASN A 170 0.94 -34.13 -0.20
C ASN A 170 -0.56 -34.22 0.16
N LEU A 171 -1.35 -33.21 -0.21
CA LEU A 171 -2.80 -33.22 -0.01
C LEU A 171 -3.48 -34.34 -0.80
N GLU A 172 -3.07 -34.56 -2.04
CA GLU A 172 -3.55 -35.67 -2.87
C GLU A 172 -3.24 -37.02 -2.19
N SER A 173 -1.99 -37.23 -1.76
CA SER A 173 -1.58 -38.43 -1.03
C SER A 173 -2.36 -38.65 0.27
N ILE A 174 -2.59 -37.60 1.07
CA ILE A 174 -3.42 -37.70 2.29
C ILE A 174 -4.85 -38.08 1.94
N THR A 175 -5.42 -37.44 0.92
CA THR A 175 -6.79 -37.69 0.47
C THR A 175 -6.96 -39.11 -0.04
N ASP A 176 -5.99 -39.62 -0.81
CA ASP A 176 -5.96 -41.00 -1.29
C ASP A 176 -5.80 -42.00 -0.12
N ASN A 177 -4.92 -41.72 0.83
CA ASN A 177 -4.80 -42.55 2.04
C ASN A 177 -6.11 -42.58 2.83
N PHE A 178 -6.80 -41.44 2.95
CA PHE A 178 -8.09 -41.38 3.64
C PHE A 178 -9.16 -42.19 2.89
N LYS A 179 -9.24 -42.02 1.55
CA LYS A 179 -10.15 -42.78 0.68
C LYS A 179 -9.91 -44.28 0.78
N ASN A 180 -8.65 -44.71 0.71
CA ASN A 180 -8.27 -46.12 0.77
C ASN A 180 -8.49 -46.74 2.15
N ASN A 181 -8.37 -45.96 3.22
CA ASN A 181 -8.65 -46.45 4.58
C ASN A 181 -10.12 -46.39 4.97
N ASN A 182 -10.99 -45.76 4.17
CA ASN A 182 -12.41 -45.61 4.48
C ASN A 182 -13.11 -46.97 4.67
N GLU A 183 -12.78 -47.98 3.86
CA GLU A 183 -13.32 -49.34 4.01
C GLU A 183 -12.85 -50.01 5.31
N LYS A 184 -11.59 -49.79 5.69
CA LYS A 184 -11.01 -50.33 6.93
C LYS A 184 -11.58 -49.65 8.16
N ILE A 185 -11.79 -48.33 8.09
CA ILE A 185 -12.48 -47.55 9.14
C ILE A 185 -13.92 -48.03 9.29
N ASN A 186 -14.67 -48.16 8.20
CA ASN A 186 -16.04 -48.68 8.23
C ASN A 186 -16.09 -50.11 8.80
N SER A 187 -15.12 -50.96 8.47
CA SER A 187 -15.02 -52.32 9.03
C SER A 187 -14.72 -52.31 10.54
N ILE A 188 -13.83 -51.44 11.00
CA ILE A 188 -13.54 -51.27 12.43
C ILE A 188 -14.79 -50.78 13.17
N LEU A 189 -15.48 -49.77 12.63
CA LEU A 189 -16.71 -49.25 13.22
C LEU A 189 -17.79 -50.32 13.30
N GLY A 190 -18.01 -51.08 12.22
CA GLY A 190 -18.96 -52.19 12.23
C GLY A 190 -18.59 -53.31 13.21
N ASN A 191 -17.29 -53.62 13.37
CA ASN A 191 -16.83 -54.57 14.37
C ASN A 191 -17.04 -54.06 15.81
N LEU A 192 -16.86 -52.76 16.05
CA LEU A 192 -17.12 -52.14 17.35
C LEU A 192 -18.61 -52.14 17.69
N ASP A 193 -19.48 -51.86 16.70
CA ASP A 193 -20.93 -51.94 16.87
C ASP A 193 -21.34 -53.37 17.22
N ASN A 194 -20.88 -54.37 16.47
CA ASN A 194 -21.14 -55.78 16.74
C ASN A 194 -20.64 -56.23 18.12
N LEU A 195 -19.42 -55.84 18.51
CA LEU A 195 -18.87 -56.15 19.83
C LEU A 195 -19.68 -55.48 20.94
N SER A 196 -20.08 -54.23 20.76
CA SER A 196 -20.94 -53.51 21.71
C SER A 196 -22.30 -54.20 21.85
N ASP A 197 -22.89 -54.62 20.73
CA ASP A 197 -24.12 -55.39 20.68
C ASP A 197 -23.99 -56.74 21.39
N ASP A 198 -22.94 -57.51 21.09
CA ASP A 198 -22.66 -58.81 21.71
C ASP A 198 -22.43 -58.67 23.21
N LEU A 199 -21.67 -57.65 23.64
CA LEU A 199 -21.42 -57.38 25.05
C LEU A 199 -22.71 -56.99 25.79
N SER A 200 -23.60 -56.24 25.13
CA SER A 200 -24.91 -55.91 25.68
C SER A 200 -25.85 -57.13 25.78
N LYS A 201 -25.67 -58.12 24.89
CA LYS A 201 -26.47 -59.35 24.81
C LYS A 201 -25.93 -60.49 25.69
N THR A 202 -24.65 -60.47 26.08
CA THR A 202 -24.11 -61.46 27.01
C THR A 202 -24.66 -61.29 28.43
N GLU A 203 -25.17 -62.37 29.02
CA GLU A 203 -25.50 -62.44 30.44
C GLU A 203 -24.24 -62.54 31.31
N ILE A 204 -23.35 -61.54 31.23
CA ILE A 204 -22.24 -61.38 32.20
C ILE A 204 -22.80 -61.37 33.62
N LYS A 205 -24.02 -60.86 33.79
CA LYS A 205 -24.78 -60.97 35.04
C LYS A 205 -24.98 -62.41 35.49
N ALA A 206 -25.43 -63.33 34.63
CA ALA A 206 -25.63 -64.73 35.02
C ALA A 206 -24.30 -65.44 35.34
N THR A 207 -23.23 -65.14 34.61
CA THR A 207 -21.89 -65.70 34.92
C THR A 207 -21.37 -65.18 36.26
N VAL A 208 -21.53 -63.88 36.53
CA VAL A 208 -21.15 -63.27 37.82
C VAL A 208 -22.01 -63.81 38.97
N ASP A 209 -23.31 -64.00 38.75
CA ASP A 209 -24.24 -64.54 39.74
C ASP A 209 -23.92 -66.02 40.05
N ASN A 210 -23.62 -66.82 39.02
CA ASN A 210 -23.20 -68.21 39.19
C ASN A 210 -21.85 -68.33 39.90
N ALA A 211 -20.89 -67.45 39.58
CA ALA A 211 -19.60 -67.40 40.28
C ALA A 211 -19.77 -67.01 41.75
N HIS A 212 -20.64 -66.03 42.05
CA HIS A 212 -20.99 -65.66 43.42
C HIS A 212 -21.62 -66.81 44.18
N LYS A 213 -22.53 -67.54 43.54
CA LYS A 213 -23.19 -68.70 44.14
C LYS A 213 -22.20 -69.82 44.44
N ALA A 214 -21.33 -70.15 43.49
CA ALA A 214 -20.28 -71.15 43.69
C ALA A 214 -19.34 -70.77 44.84
N MET A 215 -18.94 -69.49 44.94
CA MET A 215 -18.10 -69.00 46.05
C MET A 215 -18.81 -69.11 47.40
N LYS A 216 -20.12 -68.84 47.44
CA LYS A 216 -20.92 -69.01 48.64
C LYS A 216 -21.03 -70.47 49.06
N ASP A 217 -21.19 -71.39 48.11
CA ASP A 217 -21.24 -72.83 48.38
C ASP A 217 -19.88 -73.35 48.90
N VAL A 218 -18.77 -72.89 48.32
CA VAL A 218 -17.41 -73.19 48.81
C VAL A 218 -17.23 -72.66 50.23
N GLN A 219 -17.61 -71.41 50.50
CA GLN A 219 -17.52 -70.84 51.84
C GLN A 219 -18.37 -71.63 52.86
N ALA A 220 -19.54 -72.12 52.47
CA ALA A 220 -20.38 -72.95 53.33
C ALA A 220 -19.73 -74.31 53.63
N ILE A 221 -19.10 -74.94 52.63
CA ILE A 221 -18.37 -76.21 52.81
C ILE A 221 -17.16 -76.00 53.73
N THR A 222 -16.34 -74.99 53.49
CA THR A 222 -15.19 -74.65 54.34
C THR A 222 -15.64 -74.34 55.77
N GLY A 223 -16.77 -73.65 55.93
CA GLY A 223 -17.38 -73.39 57.24
C GLY A 223 -17.77 -74.68 57.98
N LYS A 224 -18.39 -75.65 57.30
CA LYS A 224 -18.75 -76.96 57.88
C LYS A 224 -17.51 -77.75 58.30
N ILE A 225 -16.46 -77.76 57.48
CA ILE A 225 -15.18 -78.41 57.79
C ILE A 225 -14.55 -77.80 59.06
N ASN A 226 -14.46 -76.47 59.14
CA ASN A 226 -13.87 -75.78 60.30
C ASN A 226 -14.66 -76.00 61.60
N LYS A 227 -15.96 -76.29 61.50
CA LYS A 227 -16.83 -76.59 62.64
C LYS A 227 -16.85 -78.09 63.03
N GLY A 228 -16.11 -78.94 62.31
CA GLY A 228 -16.12 -80.39 62.55
C GLY A 228 -17.41 -81.08 62.09
N GLU A 229 -18.23 -80.43 61.26
CA GLU A 229 -19.50 -80.98 60.79
C GLU A 229 -19.31 -81.86 59.55
N GLY A 230 -20.05 -82.97 59.49
CA GLY A 230 -20.02 -83.93 58.37
C GLY A 230 -18.87 -84.93 58.44
N SER A 231 -18.84 -85.89 57.51
CA SER A 231 -17.92 -87.04 57.57
C SER A 231 -16.44 -86.65 57.60
N ILE A 232 -16.06 -85.58 56.89
CA ILE A 232 -14.67 -85.05 56.86
C ILE A 232 -14.35 -84.34 58.19
N GLY A 233 -15.30 -83.56 58.72
CA GLY A 233 -15.14 -82.89 60.01
C GLY A 233 -15.04 -83.87 61.17
N LEU A 234 -15.84 -84.95 61.14
CA LEU A 234 -15.75 -86.07 62.08
C LEU A 234 -14.41 -86.80 61.92
N LEU A 235 -13.99 -87.13 60.69
CA LEU A 235 -12.73 -87.84 60.43
C LEU A 235 -11.50 -87.07 60.95
N LEU A 236 -11.47 -85.75 60.78
CA LEU A 236 -10.34 -84.92 61.21
C LEU A 236 -10.24 -84.75 62.74
N ASN A 237 -11.33 -84.99 63.48
CA ASN A 237 -11.41 -84.78 64.93
C ASN A 237 -11.70 -86.08 65.70
N ASP A 238 -11.62 -87.26 65.07
CA ASP A 238 -11.92 -88.54 65.71
C ASP A 238 -10.67 -89.13 66.37
N ASP A 239 -10.51 -88.85 67.67
CA ASP A 239 -9.46 -89.44 68.51
C ASP A 239 -9.55 -90.98 68.56
N GLN A 240 -10.76 -91.55 68.45
CA GLN A 240 -10.99 -92.99 68.51
C GLN A 240 -10.49 -93.70 67.25
N LEU A 241 -10.53 -93.06 66.08
CA LEU A 241 -9.90 -93.59 64.87
C LEU A 241 -8.38 -93.66 65.02
N TYR A 242 -7.76 -92.62 65.59
CA TYR A 242 -6.32 -92.61 65.86
C TYR A 242 -5.94 -93.74 66.82
N ASP A 243 -6.77 -93.93 67.86
CA ASP A 243 -6.60 -94.97 68.86
C ASP A 243 -6.78 -96.39 68.28
N ASN A 244 -7.76 -96.58 67.39
CA ASN A 244 -7.98 -97.83 66.67
C ASN A 244 -6.87 -98.14 65.67
N LEU A 245 -6.31 -97.13 64.99
CA LEU A 245 -5.14 -97.28 64.11
C LEU A 245 -3.90 -97.69 64.92
N ASN A 246 -3.68 -97.06 66.07
CA ASN A 246 -2.59 -97.42 66.97
C ASN A 246 -2.75 -98.86 67.49
N LYS A 247 -3.95 -99.25 67.91
CA LYS A 247 -4.27 -100.63 68.34
C LYS A 247 -4.09 -101.63 67.21
N ALA A 248 -4.54 -101.32 65.99
CA ALA A 248 -4.34 -102.16 64.83
C ALA A 248 -2.85 -102.35 64.52
N SER A 249 -2.07 -101.26 64.62
CA SER A 249 -0.61 -101.29 64.44
C SER A 249 0.09 -102.13 65.53
N ALA A 250 -0.36 -102.03 66.79
CA ALA A 250 0.14 -102.85 67.90
C ALA A 250 -0.16 -104.35 67.71
N ASN A 251 -1.40 -104.69 67.34
CA ASN A 251 -1.80 -106.07 67.06
C ASN A 251 -1.03 -106.67 65.87
N LEU A 252 -0.77 -105.86 64.84
CA LEU A 252 0.05 -106.28 63.70
C LEU A 252 1.48 -106.60 64.15
N ASN A 253 2.04 -105.79 65.04
CA ASN A 253 3.37 -105.99 65.59
C ASN A 253 3.44 -107.28 66.44
N GLU A 254 2.41 -107.57 67.23
CA GLU A 254 2.29 -108.85 67.96
C GLU A 254 2.19 -110.05 67.01
N LEU A 255 1.41 -109.94 65.94
CA LEU A 255 1.29 -111.00 64.93
C LEU A 255 2.65 -111.28 64.26
N VAL A 256 3.39 -110.23 63.89
CA VAL A 256 4.74 -110.36 63.32
C VAL A 256 5.70 -110.99 64.34
N HIS A 257 5.57 -110.64 65.61
CA HIS A 257 6.37 -111.24 66.69
C HIS A 257 6.08 -112.73 66.89
N ASP A 258 4.80 -113.14 66.96
CA ASP A 258 4.41 -114.55 67.11
C ASP A 258 4.82 -115.39 65.88
N LEU A 259 4.74 -114.81 64.68
CA LEU A 259 5.17 -115.49 63.46
C LEU A 259 6.69 -115.73 63.44
N LYS A 260 7.48 -114.83 64.05
CA LYS A 260 8.94 -114.97 64.20
C LYS A 260 9.32 -115.99 65.28
N THR A 261 8.58 -116.07 66.38
CA THR A 261 8.91 -116.95 67.52
C THR A 261 8.35 -118.37 67.36
N ASN A 262 7.19 -118.53 66.71
CA ASN A 262 6.53 -119.82 66.48
C ASN A 262 6.27 -120.12 64.98
N PRO A 263 7.29 -120.12 64.11
CA PRO A 263 7.08 -120.25 62.66
C PRO A 263 6.40 -121.58 62.27
N GLY A 264 6.64 -122.67 63.01
CA GLY A 264 6.06 -123.98 62.73
C GLY A 264 4.54 -124.08 62.92
N LYS A 265 3.90 -123.12 63.61
CA LYS A 265 2.44 -123.05 63.73
C LYS A 265 1.78 -122.54 62.43
N TYR A 266 2.47 -121.67 61.71
CA TYR A 266 1.96 -120.99 60.50
C TYR A 266 2.59 -121.49 59.20
N LEU A 267 3.70 -122.22 59.26
CA LEU A 267 4.37 -122.84 58.12
C LEU A 267 4.42 -124.37 58.31
N LYS A 268 3.47 -125.10 57.70
CA LYS A 268 3.49 -126.56 57.59
C LYS A 268 4.04 -126.96 56.21
N ILE A 269 5.29 -127.38 56.17
CA ILE A 269 5.92 -127.94 54.96
C ILE A 269 5.63 -129.45 54.94
N SER A 270 4.72 -129.91 54.07
CA SER A 270 4.47 -131.33 53.84
C SER A 270 5.23 -131.81 52.61
N ILE A 271 6.16 -132.75 52.80
CA ILE A 271 6.87 -133.44 51.71
C ILE A 271 6.73 -134.94 51.95
N PHE A 272 5.77 -135.60 51.29
CA PHE A 272 5.85 -137.00 50.83
C PHE A 272 4.68 -137.32 49.87
N GLY A 273 5.01 -137.84 48.69
CA GLY A 273 4.06 -138.35 47.70
C GLY A 273 4.67 -139.46 46.81
N LYS A 274 4.17 -140.68 47.03
CA LYS A 274 4.02 -141.87 46.16
C LYS A 274 5.22 -142.68 45.60
N LYS A 275 5.09 -144.00 45.83
CA LYS A 275 5.66 -145.17 45.11
C LYS A 275 5.18 -145.22 43.65
N ASP A 276 6.01 -145.82 42.78
CA ASP A 276 5.57 -146.75 41.74
C ASP A 276 6.59 -147.87 41.50
N THR A 277 6.05 -149.01 41.09
CA THR A 277 6.62 -150.35 40.84
C THR A 277 7.30 -150.51 39.48
N LYS A 278 8.43 -151.22 39.43
CA LYS A 278 8.57 -152.52 38.73
C LYS A 278 9.83 -153.24 39.22
#